data_AF-A0A2M8DZ19-F1
#
_entry.id   AF-A0A2M8DZ19-F1
#
_cell.length_a   1.000
_cell.length_b   1.000
_cell.length_c   1.000
_cell.angle_alpha   90.00
_cell.angle_beta   90.00
_cell.angle_gamma   90.00
#
_symmetry.space_group_name_H-M   'P 1'
#
loop_
_entity.id
_entity.type
_entity.pdbx_description
1 polymer ?
#
loop_
_entity_poly.entity_id
_entity_poly.type
_entity_poly.pdbx_seq_one_letter_code
_entity_poly.pdbx_strand_id
1 'polypeptide(L)'
;MIIGEPSQQRDWTPVTAAGLAGYGFAALLILWLAHTEPHWVYVLDSANLAFHEAGHPLFSVFGDWLTVYGGTLGQLMFPLGVLVSFYRQRATFSCAFAVLWLGENLFNIAVYMADARVQLLPLVGNGEHDWTEIFSRWGVLDWDTGIAGVVRVAGWLLIGGASLWLWYRKHQEGE
;
A
#
# COMPACT_ATOMS: atom_id res chain seq x y z
N MET A 1 -26.26 -34.76 0.97
CA MET A 1 -26.40 -33.29 0.90
C MET A 1 -26.09 -32.76 2.29
N ILE A 2 -24.84 -32.38 2.55
CA ILE A 2 -24.45 -31.77 3.83
C ILE A 2 -24.85 -30.30 3.71
N ILE A 3 -25.90 -29.93 4.44
CA ILE A 3 -26.30 -28.53 4.59
C ILE A 3 -25.25 -27.92 5.52
N GLY A 4 -24.30 -27.16 4.95
CA GLY A 4 -23.33 -26.43 5.76
C GLY A 4 -24.06 -25.46 6.68
N GLU A 5 -23.72 -25.47 7.96
CA GLU A 5 -24.25 -24.49 8.92
C GLU A 5 -24.06 -23.07 8.36
N PRO A 6 -25.04 -22.16 8.52
CA PRO A 6 -24.84 -20.77 8.16
C PRO A 6 -23.60 -20.27 8.92
N SER A 7 -22.58 -19.82 8.18
CA SER A 7 -21.33 -19.35 8.77
C SER A 7 -21.67 -18.29 9.82
N GLN A 8 -21.50 -18.61 11.11
CA GLN A 8 -21.68 -17.62 12.16
C GLN A 8 -20.79 -16.44 11.83
N GLN A 9 -21.43 -15.30 11.60
CA GLN A 9 -20.73 -14.09 11.21
C GLN A 9 -19.84 -13.71 12.40
N ARG A 10 -18.53 -13.86 12.27
CA ARG A 10 -17.61 -13.56 13.36
C ARG A 10 -17.73 -12.08 13.70
N ASP A 11 -17.83 -11.78 14.98
CA ASP A 11 -17.66 -10.42 15.47
C ASP A 11 -16.22 -9.97 15.22
N TRP A 12 -16.07 -8.65 15.12
CA TRP A 12 -14.75 -8.07 14.97
C TRP A 12 -13.95 -8.15 16.25
N THR A 13 -12.64 -8.39 16.14
CA THR A 13 -11.74 -8.40 17.30
C THR A 13 -11.77 -7.05 18.03
N PRO A 14 -11.92 -7.00 19.37
CA PRO A 14 -12.01 -5.75 20.11
C PRO A 14 -10.79 -4.84 19.99
N VAL A 15 -11.00 -3.53 20.09
CA VAL A 15 -9.97 -2.50 20.04
C VAL A 15 -9.49 -2.16 21.46
N THR A 16 -8.38 -2.76 21.87
CA THR A 16 -7.77 -2.48 23.17
C THR A 16 -6.96 -1.17 23.17
N ALA A 17 -6.82 -0.54 24.34
CA ALA A 17 -5.97 0.64 24.49
C ALA A 17 -4.49 0.37 24.15
N ALA A 18 -3.98 -0.80 24.56
CA ALA A 18 -2.63 -1.25 24.22
C ALA A 18 -2.45 -1.44 22.70
N GLY A 19 -3.46 -2.02 22.03
CA GLY A 19 -3.44 -2.18 20.57
C GLY A 19 -3.43 -0.84 19.83
N LEU A 20 -4.22 0.15 20.29
CA LEU A 20 -4.18 1.49 19.72
C LEU A 20 -2.83 2.17 19.91
N ALA A 21 -2.23 2.05 21.09
CA ALA A 21 -0.91 2.61 21.35
C ALA A 21 0.14 1.96 20.45
N GLY A 22 0.10 0.63 20.29
CA GLY A 22 1.00 -0.11 19.39
C GLY A 22 0.83 0.28 17.93
N TYR A 23 -0.41 0.36 17.43
CA TYR A 23 -0.70 0.83 16.07
C TYR A 23 -0.25 2.29 15.87
N GLY A 24 -0.58 3.18 16.81
CA GLY A 24 -0.21 4.59 16.73
C GLY A 24 1.31 4.78 16.69
N PHE A 25 2.05 4.06 17.54
CA PHE A 25 3.51 4.06 17.50
C PHE A 25 4.05 3.58 16.15
N ALA A 26 3.55 2.45 15.63
CA ALA A 26 3.98 1.91 14.36
C ALA A 26 3.67 2.87 13.19
N ALA A 27 2.47 3.46 13.17
CA ALA A 27 2.07 4.43 12.14
C ALA A 27 2.97 5.67 12.18
N LEU A 28 3.25 6.23 13.36
CA LEU A 28 4.13 7.39 13.50
C LEU A 28 5.57 7.06 13.08
N LEU A 29 6.09 5.89 13.45
CA LEU A 29 7.43 5.44 13.04
C LEU A 29 7.51 5.28 11.52
N ILE A 30 6.54 4.62 10.91
CA ILE A 30 6.46 4.42 9.46
C ILE A 30 6.37 5.77 8.74
N LEU A 31 5.48 6.66 9.20
CA LEU A 31 5.34 8.00 8.63
C LEU A 31 6.63 8.81 8.74
N TRP A 32 7.31 8.73 9.88
CA TRP A 32 8.60 9.39 10.09
C TRP A 32 9.65 8.88 9.12
N LEU A 33 9.80 7.56 8.98
CA LEU A 33 10.75 6.94 8.05
C LEU A 33 10.43 7.25 6.58
N ALA A 34 9.14 7.22 6.20
CA ALA A 34 8.69 7.50 4.83
C ALA A 34 8.85 8.98 4.42
N HIS A 35 9.04 9.90 5.38
CA HIS A 35 9.16 11.35 5.14
C HIS A 35 10.49 11.95 5.62
N THR A 36 11.42 11.11 6.07
CA THR A 36 12.78 11.53 6.43
C THR A 36 13.74 10.88 5.45
N GLU A 37 14.72 11.62 4.94
CA GLU A 37 15.74 11.06 4.05
C GLU A 37 16.31 9.76 4.64
N PRO A 38 16.30 8.65 3.87
CA PRO A 38 16.17 8.57 2.41
C PRO A 38 14.74 8.31 1.87
N HIS A 39 13.68 8.55 2.66
CA HIS A 39 12.29 8.24 2.31
C HIS A 39 12.04 6.73 2.09
N TRP A 40 12.65 5.90 2.93
CA TRP A 40 12.63 4.43 2.79
C TRP A 40 12.34 3.73 4.12
N VAL A 41 11.25 2.98 4.18
CA VAL A 41 10.88 2.12 5.29
C VAL A 41 11.43 0.73 5.04
N TYR A 42 12.66 0.47 5.49
CA TYR A 42 13.48 -0.68 5.08
C TYR A 42 12.74 -2.01 4.85
N VAL A 43 11.93 -2.45 5.82
CA VAL A 43 11.22 -3.74 5.71
C VAL A 43 10.07 -3.68 4.70
N LEU A 44 9.26 -2.62 4.73
CA LEU A 44 8.10 -2.49 3.86
C LEU A 44 8.53 -2.23 2.43
N ASP A 45 9.44 -1.28 2.23
CA ASP A 45 9.87 -0.89 0.89
C ASP A 45 10.73 -1.96 0.20
N SER A 46 11.52 -2.74 0.95
CA SER A 46 12.20 -3.91 0.36
C SER A 46 11.19 -4.97 -0.10
N ALA A 47 10.08 -5.16 0.64
CA ALA A 47 9.02 -6.07 0.23
C ALA A 47 8.22 -5.50 -0.96
N ASN A 48 7.86 -4.21 -0.91
CA ASN A 48 7.20 -3.48 -2.00
C ASN A 48 7.99 -3.63 -3.30
N LEU A 49 9.30 -3.38 -3.25
CA LEU A 49 10.21 -3.53 -4.38
C LEU A 49 10.28 -4.98 -4.88
N ALA A 50 10.40 -5.96 -3.99
CA ALA A 50 10.39 -7.37 -4.41
C ALA A 50 9.08 -7.75 -5.12
N PHE A 51 7.93 -7.28 -4.62
CA PHE A 51 6.63 -7.50 -5.26
C PHE A 51 6.46 -6.70 -6.55
N HIS A 52 7.10 -5.53 -6.66
CA HIS A 52 7.18 -4.75 -7.88
C HIS A 52 7.92 -5.52 -8.96
N GLU A 53 9.15 -5.96 -8.70
CA GLU A 53 9.92 -6.75 -9.66
C GLU A 53 9.23 -8.06 -10.05
N ALA A 54 8.57 -8.73 -9.09
CA ALA A 54 7.79 -9.94 -9.37
C ALA A 54 6.52 -9.66 -10.20
N GLY A 55 6.00 -8.43 -10.13
CA GLY A 55 4.83 -7.99 -10.87
C GLY A 55 5.06 -7.95 -12.37
N HIS A 56 6.23 -7.52 -12.84
CA HIS A 56 6.56 -7.49 -14.26
C HIS A 56 6.36 -8.84 -14.99
N PRO A 57 7.03 -9.94 -14.59
CA PRO A 57 6.84 -11.24 -15.23
C PRO A 57 5.45 -11.83 -14.98
N LEU A 58 4.79 -11.49 -13.88
CA LEU A 58 3.42 -11.94 -13.62
C LEU A 58 2.44 -11.36 -14.64
N PHE A 59 2.58 -10.06 -14.95
CA PHE A 59 1.68 -9.36 -15.85
C PHE A 59 2.06 -9.50 -17.33
N SER A 60 3.33 -9.80 -17.65
CA SER A 60 3.76 -10.05 -19.02
C SER A 60 3.07 -11.26 -19.66
N VAL A 61 2.61 -12.22 -18.85
CA VAL A 61 1.80 -13.38 -19.31
C VAL A 61 0.50 -12.94 -20.01
N PHE A 62 -0.02 -11.75 -19.67
CA PHE A 62 -1.22 -11.18 -20.30
C PHE A 62 -0.90 -10.28 -21.51
N GLY A 63 0.38 -10.10 -21.83
CA GLY A 63 0.89 -9.34 -22.97
C GLY A 63 1.88 -8.25 -22.58
N ASP A 64 2.84 -7.97 -23.46
CA ASP A 64 3.96 -7.05 -23.20
C ASP A 64 3.52 -5.62 -22.85
N TRP A 65 2.37 -5.19 -23.36
CA TRP A 65 1.82 -3.86 -23.08
C TRP A 65 1.44 -3.67 -21.60
N LEU A 66 1.12 -4.76 -20.88
CA LEU A 66 0.80 -4.76 -19.45
C LEU A 66 2.03 -4.84 -18.55
N THR A 67 3.15 -5.33 -19.06
CA THR A 67 4.36 -5.62 -18.27
C THR A 67 4.80 -4.43 -17.43
N VAL A 68 4.82 -3.21 -18.00
CA VAL A 68 5.25 -1.99 -17.31
C VAL A 68 4.33 -1.62 -16.13
N TYR A 69 3.03 -1.90 -16.24
CA TYR A 69 2.08 -1.69 -15.15
C TYR A 69 2.21 -2.77 -14.08
N GLY A 70 2.75 -3.93 -14.45
CA GLY A 70 2.93 -5.08 -13.59
C GLY A 70 3.65 -4.76 -12.29
N GLY A 71 4.68 -3.91 -12.34
CA GLY A 71 5.43 -3.49 -11.16
C GLY A 71 4.53 -2.89 -10.07
N THR A 72 3.92 -1.74 -10.39
CA THR A 72 3.02 -1.05 -9.46
C THR A 72 1.83 -1.92 -9.05
N LEU A 73 1.26 -2.69 -9.97
CA LEU A 73 0.14 -3.59 -9.66
C LEU A 73 0.55 -4.71 -8.69
N GLY A 74 1.72 -5.32 -8.90
CA GLY A 74 2.25 -6.39 -8.05
C GLY A 74 2.43 -5.94 -6.60
N GLN A 75 3.06 -4.78 -6.39
CA GLN A 75 3.27 -4.26 -5.04
C GLN A 75 1.98 -3.84 -4.33
N LEU A 76 0.95 -3.39 -5.05
CA LEU A 76 -0.36 -3.05 -4.46
C LEU A 76 -1.24 -4.28 -4.19
N MET A 77 -1.17 -5.30 -5.03
CA MET A 77 -2.01 -6.51 -4.91
C MET A 77 -1.78 -7.24 -3.59
N PHE A 78 -0.55 -7.25 -3.07
CA PHE A 78 -0.22 -7.98 -1.86
C PHE A 78 -0.85 -7.38 -0.59
N PRO A 79 -0.62 -6.10 -0.22
CA PRO A 79 -1.30 -5.49 0.92
C PRO A 79 -2.82 -5.52 0.79
N LEU A 80 -3.36 -5.39 -0.44
CA LEU A 80 -4.80 -5.55 -0.70
C LEU A 80 -5.29 -6.98 -0.41
N GLY A 81 -4.55 -8.01 -0.84
CA GLY A 81 -4.88 -9.40 -0.56
C GLY A 81 -4.85 -9.71 0.94
N VAL A 82 -3.85 -9.18 1.65
CA VAL A 82 -3.73 -9.26 3.11
C VAL A 82 -4.91 -8.57 3.79
N LEU A 83 -5.28 -7.37 3.35
CA LEU A 83 -6.45 -6.63 3.85
C LEU A 83 -7.73 -7.44 3.66
N VAL A 84 -7.98 -7.98 2.45
CA VAL A 84 -9.18 -8.79 2.17
C VAL A 84 -9.21 -10.05 3.06
N SER A 85 -8.07 -10.70 3.27
CA SER A 85 -7.97 -11.87 4.14
C SER A 85 -8.33 -11.53 5.58
N PHE A 86 -7.76 -10.45 6.15
CA PHE A 86 -8.05 -10.05 7.53
C PHE A 86 -9.44 -9.46 7.71
N TYR A 87 -9.98 -8.81 6.68
CA TYR A 87 -11.36 -8.32 6.68
C TYR A 87 -12.34 -9.48 6.80
N ARG A 88 -12.13 -10.56 6.03
CA ARG A 88 -12.93 -11.79 6.12
C ARG A 88 -12.82 -12.47 7.48
N GLN A 89 -11.67 -12.36 8.13
CA GLN A 89 -11.43 -12.86 9.49
C GLN A 89 -11.95 -11.93 10.59
N ARG A 90 -12.37 -10.71 10.22
CA ARG A 90 -12.83 -9.66 11.15
C ARG A 90 -11.74 -9.27 12.17
N ALA A 91 -10.47 -9.32 11.74
CA ALA A 91 -9.31 -8.98 12.54
C ALA A 91 -9.00 -7.48 12.43
N THR A 92 -9.48 -6.71 13.41
CA THR A 92 -9.54 -5.23 13.38
C THR A 92 -8.18 -4.57 13.19
N PHE A 93 -7.22 -4.84 14.09
CA PHE A 93 -5.88 -4.25 13.98
C PHE A 93 -5.15 -4.74 12.74
N SER A 94 -5.30 -6.02 12.37
CA SER A 94 -4.66 -6.58 11.18
C SER A 94 -5.16 -5.90 9.89
N CYS A 95 -6.44 -5.53 9.82
CA CYS A 95 -6.96 -4.70 8.73
C CYS A 95 -6.31 -3.31 8.74
N ALA A 96 -6.23 -2.66 9.90
CA ALA A 96 -5.62 -1.33 10.01
C ALA A 96 -4.13 -1.33 9.62
N PHE A 97 -3.37 -2.36 10.02
CA PHE A 97 -1.98 -2.53 9.60
C PHE A 97 -1.84 -2.81 8.10
N ALA A 98 -2.78 -3.56 7.49
CA ALA A 98 -2.78 -3.76 6.04
C ALA A 98 -3.08 -2.45 5.28
N VAL A 99 -3.98 -1.61 5.80
CA VAL A 99 -4.23 -0.27 5.23
C VAL A 99 -3.04 0.66 5.47
N LEU A 100 -2.37 0.58 6.62
CA LEU A 100 -1.14 1.33 6.90
C LEU A 100 -0.04 0.98 5.90
N TRP A 101 0.16 -0.31 5.64
CA TRP A 101 1.09 -0.77 4.61
C TRP A 101 0.68 -0.28 3.22
N LEU A 102 -0.60 -0.39 2.85
CA LEU A 102 -1.08 0.12 1.57
C LEU A 102 -0.83 1.64 1.41
N GLY A 103 -1.10 2.43 2.45
CA GLY A 103 -0.87 3.88 2.44
C GLY A 103 0.61 4.24 2.37
N GLU A 104 1.47 3.49 3.06
CA GLU A 104 2.93 3.62 2.97
C GLU A 104 3.46 3.28 1.58
N ASN A 105 2.96 2.20 0.97
CA ASN A 105 3.29 1.79 -0.39
C ASN A 105 2.94 2.91 -1.41
N LEU A 106 1.85 3.66 -1.19
CA LEU A 106 1.54 4.83 -2.01
C LEU A 106 2.57 5.96 -1.87
N PHE A 107 3.21 6.12 -0.71
CA PHE A 107 4.33 7.06 -0.58
C PHE A 107 5.54 6.60 -1.40
N ASN A 108 5.88 5.31 -1.34
CA ASN A 108 6.94 4.72 -2.14
C ASN A 108 6.71 4.93 -3.64
N ILE A 109 5.50 4.58 -4.12
CA ILE A 109 5.07 4.80 -5.51
C ILE A 109 5.13 6.29 -5.87
N ALA A 110 4.69 7.19 -4.99
CA ALA A 110 4.73 8.63 -5.26
C ALA A 110 6.17 9.15 -5.42
N VAL A 111 7.14 8.65 -4.64
CA VAL A 111 8.55 9.00 -4.82
C VAL A 111 9.05 8.50 -6.19
N TYR A 112 8.71 7.27 -6.58
CA TYR A 112 9.09 6.73 -7.88
C TYR A 112 8.43 7.45 -9.06
N MET A 113 7.15 7.82 -8.94
CA MET A 113 6.44 8.63 -9.94
C MET A 113 7.09 10.01 -10.12
N ALA A 114 7.46 10.68 -9.03
CA ALA A 114 8.12 11.99 -9.08
C ALA A 114 9.52 11.92 -9.70
N ASP A 115 10.14 10.74 -9.72
CA ASP A 115 11.44 10.48 -10.31
C ASP A 115 11.37 10.24 -11.84
N ALA A 116 10.18 10.15 -12.44
CA ALA A 116 10.02 9.74 -13.84
C ALA A 116 10.88 10.55 -14.84
N ARG A 117 10.93 11.87 -14.73
CA ARG A 117 11.79 12.69 -15.61
C ARG A 117 13.25 12.75 -15.19
N VAL A 118 13.53 12.75 -13.89
CA VAL A 118 14.88 13.04 -13.35
C VAL A 118 15.73 11.78 -13.18
N GLN A 119 15.11 10.62 -13.01
CA GLN A 119 15.74 9.29 -13.01
C GLN A 119 16.95 9.17 -12.07
N LEU A 120 16.80 9.71 -10.85
CA LEU A 120 17.84 9.70 -9.83
C LEU A 120 17.80 8.43 -8.97
N LEU A 121 16.65 7.76 -8.89
CA LEU A 121 16.54 6.52 -8.14
C LEU A 121 17.33 5.39 -8.82
N PRO A 122 18.09 4.59 -8.05
CA PRO A 122 18.77 3.44 -8.60
C PRO A 122 17.74 2.39 -9.06
N LEU A 123 17.90 1.89 -10.27
CA LEU A 123 17.09 0.80 -10.78
C LEU A 123 17.53 -0.53 -10.18
N VAL A 124 16.57 -1.44 -10.00
CA VAL A 124 16.83 -2.84 -9.71
C VAL A 124 16.59 -3.63 -10.99
N GLY A 125 17.65 -4.22 -11.55
CA GLY A 125 17.62 -4.90 -12.85
C GLY A 125 18.19 -4.07 -14.01
N ASN A 126 17.94 -4.52 -15.24
CA ASN A 126 18.47 -3.92 -16.49
C ASN A 126 17.42 -3.08 -17.25
N GLY A 127 16.31 -2.70 -16.60
CA GLY A 127 15.11 -2.15 -17.25
C GLY A 127 15.10 -0.64 -17.50
N GLU A 128 14.06 -0.17 -18.18
CA GLU A 128 13.68 1.24 -18.31
C GLU A 128 12.88 1.69 -17.07
N HIS A 129 12.83 3.01 -16.78
CA HIS A 129 12.01 3.53 -15.67
C HIS A 129 10.51 3.40 -16.00
N ASP A 130 9.79 2.54 -15.27
CA ASP A 130 8.37 2.24 -15.52
C ASP A 130 7.51 3.49 -15.65
N TRP A 131 7.62 4.42 -14.70
CA TRP A 131 6.78 5.61 -14.68
C TRP A 131 7.12 6.60 -15.78
N THR A 132 8.37 6.62 -16.27
CA THR A 132 8.73 7.36 -17.48
C THR A 132 7.96 6.84 -18.67
N GLU A 133 7.96 5.51 -18.85
CA GLU A 133 7.27 4.86 -19.95
C GLU A 133 5.75 5.00 -19.82
N ILE A 134 5.19 4.74 -18.65
CA ILE A 134 3.74 4.88 -18.37
C ILE A 134 3.26 6.30 -18.65
N PHE A 135 3.94 7.33 -18.11
CA PHE A 135 3.51 8.70 -18.32
C PHE A 135 3.76 9.18 -19.75
N SER A 136 4.81 8.68 -20.42
CA SER A 136 5.06 8.97 -21.84
C SER A 136 3.94 8.40 -22.71
N ARG A 137 3.54 7.15 -22.47
CA ARG A 137 2.40 6.51 -23.17
C ARG A 137 1.10 7.29 -23.01
N TRP A 138 0.90 7.90 -21.84
CA TRP A 138 -0.31 8.67 -21.55
C TRP A 138 -0.22 10.15 -21.95
N GLY A 139 0.96 10.62 -22.36
CA GLY A 139 1.19 12.03 -22.70
C GLY A 139 1.14 12.98 -21.50
N VAL A 140 1.46 12.48 -20.30
CA VAL A 140 1.38 13.24 -19.03
C VAL A 140 2.72 13.30 -18.28
N LEU A 141 3.83 13.00 -18.95
CA LEU A 141 5.17 12.97 -18.32
C LEU A 141 5.52 14.27 -17.59
N ASP A 142 5.10 15.43 -18.10
CA ASP A 142 5.37 16.71 -17.45
C ASP A 142 4.63 16.94 -16.12
N TRP A 143 3.61 16.12 -15.85
CA TRP A 143 2.80 16.16 -14.63
C TRP A 143 3.28 15.18 -13.56
N ASP A 144 4.40 14.49 -13.75
CA ASP A 144 4.95 13.46 -12.87
C ASP A 144 4.86 13.79 -11.37
N THR A 145 5.39 14.94 -10.95
CA THR A 145 5.41 15.44 -9.57
C THR A 145 4.02 15.84 -9.07
N GLY A 146 3.16 16.36 -9.95
CA GLY A 146 1.78 16.71 -9.62
C GLY A 146 0.94 15.48 -9.34
N ILE A 147 1.04 14.45 -10.19
CA ILE A 147 0.35 13.17 -10.02
C ILE A 147 0.91 12.45 -8.79
N ALA A 148 2.24 12.43 -8.60
CA ALA A 148 2.88 11.92 -7.39
C ALA A 148 2.34 12.60 -6.11
N GLY A 149 2.10 13.92 -6.16
CA GLY A 149 1.47 14.66 -5.07
C GLY A 149 0.06 14.15 -4.73
N VAL A 150 -0.76 13.85 -5.74
CA VAL A 150 -2.10 13.26 -5.55
C VAL A 150 -2.01 11.87 -4.92
N VAL A 151 -1.11 11.02 -5.41
CA VAL A 151 -0.90 9.66 -4.86
C VAL A 151 -0.42 9.73 -3.42
N ARG A 152 0.48 10.67 -3.09
CA ARG A 152 0.91 10.93 -1.71
C ARG A 152 -0.26 11.34 -0.82
N VAL A 153 -1.15 12.23 -1.28
CA VAL A 153 -2.36 12.59 -0.51
C VAL A 153 -3.26 11.37 -0.28
N ALA A 154 -3.42 10.50 -1.27
CA ALA A 154 -4.18 9.26 -1.09
C ALA A 154 -3.58 8.35 0.00
N GLY A 155 -2.25 8.22 0.08
CA GLY A 155 -1.56 7.50 1.15
C GLY A 155 -1.89 8.06 2.53
N TRP A 156 -1.83 9.39 2.69
CA TRP A 156 -2.22 10.06 3.93
C TRP A 156 -3.68 9.82 4.31
N LEU A 157 -4.60 9.90 3.34
CA LEU A 157 -6.03 9.66 3.57
C LEU A 157 -6.32 8.23 4.00
N LEU A 158 -5.63 7.23 3.43
CA LEU A 158 -5.78 5.83 3.84
C LEU A 158 -5.33 5.62 5.30
N ILE A 159 -4.16 6.12 5.67
CA ILE A 159 -3.63 5.97 7.04
C ILE A 159 -4.50 6.74 8.04
N GLY A 160 -4.90 7.96 7.71
CA GLY A 160 -5.82 8.75 8.52
C GLY A 160 -7.18 8.08 8.68
N GLY A 161 -7.73 7.52 7.59
CA GLY A 161 -9.00 6.78 7.59
C GLY A 161 -8.95 5.52 8.45
N ALA A 162 -7.89 4.73 8.36
CA ALA A 162 -7.68 3.56 9.23
C ALA A 162 -7.58 3.95 10.71
N SER A 163 -6.89 5.05 11.00
CA SER A 163 -6.73 5.56 12.36
C SER A 163 -8.06 6.05 12.95
N LEU A 164 -8.84 6.79 12.16
CA LEU A 164 -10.18 7.24 12.53
C LEU A 164 -11.14 6.05 12.72
N TRP A 165 -11.06 5.04 11.85
CA TRP A 165 -11.86 3.83 11.96
C TRP A 165 -11.57 3.07 13.26
N LEU A 166 -10.29 2.89 13.62
CA LEU A 166 -9.90 2.27 14.89
C LEU A 166 -10.41 3.07 16.11
N TRP A 167 -10.29 4.41 16.05
CA TRP A 167 -10.79 5.29 17.10
C TRP A 167 -12.31 5.15 17.28
N TYR A 168 -13.06 5.21 16.18
CA TYR A 168 -14.52 5.05 16.18
C TYR A 168 -14.93 3.71 16.79
N ARG A 169 -14.28 2.62 16.38
CA ARG A 169 -14.59 1.28 16.87
C ARG A 169 -14.33 1.08 18.35
N LYS A 170 -13.26 1.67 18.90
CA LYS A 170 -13.05 1.66 20.36
C LYS A 170 -14.20 2.32 21.12
N HIS A 171 -14.80 3.38 20.59
CA HIS A 171 -15.89 4.10 21.27
C HIS A 171 -17.22 3.34 21.19
N GLN A 172 -17.45 2.57 20.12
CA GLN A 172 -18.61 1.70 20.02
C GLN A 172 -18.58 0.50 20.97
N GLU A 173 -17.38 0.04 21.36
CA GLU A 173 -17.22 -1.09 22.28
C GLU A 173 -17.36 -0.70 23.76
N GLY A 174 -17.38 0.60 24.05
CA GLY A 174 -17.53 1.14 25.41
C GLY A 174 -18.94 1.57 25.79
N GLU A 175 -19.89 1.51 24.84
CA GLU A 175 -21.34 1.70 25.05
C GLU A 175 -22.03 0.35 25.25
#